data_AF-A0A2E8RYG8-F1
#
_entry.id   AF-A0A2E8RYG8-F1
#
_cell.length_a   1.000
_cell.length_b   1.000
_cell.length_c   1.000
_cell.angle_alpha   90.00
_cell.angle_beta   90.00
_cell.angle_gamma   90.00
#
_symmetry.space_group_name_H-M   'P 1'
#
loop_
_entity.id
_entity.type
_entity.pdbx_description
1 polymer ?
#
loop_
_entity_poly.entity_id
_entity_poly.type
_entity_poly.pdbx_seq_one_letter_code
_entity_poly.pdbx_strand_id
1 'polypeptide(L)'
;MMKTYAAPGFPYPTLLMVLSLICMVGCSSATSDDTGVPVNDVSTSTDSNTSDTVQQSGDTSEETVDDTASTGVDVGTVGEEDSMPSYELEIAGLWIKESSIPTNPNDPIQTETVTITDEMWGVLSIHHFDNEANHVILQSPSNDPFFGDLFHKTIWLEIQDDTFYNCQVVQGVESYDLAMDGEGTVDENDMLLGCNGGPWQKLTRQ
;
A
#
# COMPACT_ATOMS: atom_id res chain seq x y z
N MET A 1 3.87 -12.26 -38.94
CA MET A 1 3.12 -13.37 -38.30
C MET A 1 3.13 -13.10 -36.79
N MET A 2 2.07 -12.48 -36.26
CA MET A 2 1.94 -12.20 -34.83
C MET A 2 1.50 -13.50 -34.13
N LYS A 3 2.32 -14.00 -33.21
CA LYS A 3 1.96 -15.11 -32.32
C LYS A 3 1.20 -14.53 -31.13
N THR A 4 -0.11 -14.74 -31.11
CA THR A 4 -0.95 -14.52 -29.94
C THR A 4 -0.62 -15.61 -28.92
N TYR A 5 0.02 -15.25 -27.80
CA TYR A 5 0.22 -16.17 -26.69
C TYR A 5 -0.99 -16.04 -25.76
N ALA A 6 -1.77 -17.12 -25.65
CA ALA A 6 -2.82 -17.24 -24.65
C ALA A 6 -2.18 -17.42 -23.28
N ALA A 7 -2.44 -16.49 -22.36
CA ALA A 7 -1.99 -16.59 -20.98
C ALA A 7 -2.70 -17.79 -20.30
N PRO A 8 -1.98 -18.64 -19.54
CA PRO A 8 -2.61 -19.69 -18.74
C PRO A 8 -3.42 -19.03 -17.62
N GLY A 9 -4.73 -19.35 -17.57
CA GLY A 9 -5.61 -18.93 -16.49
C GLY A 9 -5.15 -19.56 -15.18
N PHE A 10 -4.63 -18.75 -14.27
CA PHE A 10 -4.39 -19.15 -12.90
C PHE A 10 -5.75 -19.27 -12.19
N PRO A 11 -6.06 -20.42 -11.57
CA PRO A 11 -7.21 -20.51 -10.68
C PRO A 11 -6.88 -19.71 -9.41
N TYR A 12 -7.40 -18.49 -9.32
CA TYR A 12 -7.38 -17.74 -8.08
C TYR A 12 -8.10 -18.57 -7.00
N PRO A 13 -7.48 -18.88 -5.86
CA PRO A 13 -8.22 -19.36 -4.71
C PRO A 13 -9.14 -18.22 -4.29
N THR A 14 -10.44 -18.45 -4.39
CA THR A 14 -11.48 -17.59 -3.82
C THR A 14 -11.09 -17.29 -2.38
N LEU A 15 -10.60 -16.08 -2.13
CA LEU A 15 -10.25 -15.58 -0.81
C LEU A 15 -11.56 -15.53 -0.01
N LEU A 16 -11.77 -16.57 0.78
CA LEU A 16 -12.89 -16.67 1.69
C LEU A 16 -12.64 -15.62 2.77
N MET A 17 -13.26 -14.44 2.63
CA MET A 17 -13.32 -13.44 3.70
C MET A 17 -13.96 -14.10 4.92
N VAL A 18 -13.13 -14.58 5.85
CA VAL A 18 -13.57 -14.97 7.17
C VAL A 18 -13.77 -13.67 7.94
N LEU A 19 -14.96 -13.10 7.80
CA LEU A 19 -15.45 -12.04 8.67
C LEU A 19 -15.58 -12.63 10.08
N SER A 20 -14.52 -12.50 10.87
CA SER A 20 -14.50 -12.95 12.27
C SER A 20 -15.33 -11.97 13.09
N LEU A 21 -16.65 -12.22 13.10
CA LEU A 21 -17.60 -11.60 14.00
C LEU A 21 -17.30 -12.10 15.41
N ILE A 22 -16.53 -11.33 16.18
CA ILE A 22 -16.37 -11.54 17.63
C ILE A 22 -17.74 -11.27 18.27
N CYS A 23 -18.52 -12.32 18.44
CA CYS A 23 -19.66 -12.34 19.33
C CYS A 23 -19.18 -12.10 20.76
N MET A 24 -19.31 -10.87 21.26
CA MET A 24 -19.37 -10.66 22.71
C MET A 24 -20.64 -11.33 23.23
N VAL A 25 -20.45 -12.51 23.82
CA VAL A 25 -21.44 -13.23 24.62
C VAL A 25 -21.71 -12.42 25.89
N GLY A 26 -22.67 -11.51 25.79
CA GLY A 26 -23.42 -11.00 26.94
C GLY A 26 -24.62 -11.91 27.18
N CYS A 27 -24.44 -12.89 28.06
CA CYS A 27 -25.51 -13.78 28.51
C CYS A 27 -26.57 -12.96 29.27
N SER A 28 -27.80 -12.89 28.76
CA SER A 28 -29.00 -12.59 29.55
C SER A 28 -30.18 -13.31 28.94
N SER A 29 -30.59 -14.35 29.65
CA SER A 29 -31.66 -15.28 29.33
C SER A 29 -33.03 -14.59 29.38
N ALA A 30 -33.77 -14.64 28.27
CA ALA A 30 -35.22 -14.55 28.31
C ALA A 30 -35.78 -15.47 27.21
N THR A 31 -36.30 -16.60 27.65
CA THR A 31 -37.13 -17.52 26.89
C THR A 31 -38.47 -16.87 26.59
N SER A 32 -38.89 -16.90 25.33
CA SER A 32 -40.31 -16.94 24.98
C SER A 32 -40.45 -17.55 23.59
N ASP A 33 -41.05 -18.75 23.59
CA ASP A 33 -41.79 -19.33 22.48
C ASP A 33 -42.56 -18.25 21.72
N ASP A 34 -42.44 -18.21 20.39
CA ASP A 34 -43.62 -17.94 19.59
C ASP A 34 -43.59 -18.68 18.26
N THR A 35 -44.70 -19.35 18.05
CA THR A 35 -45.08 -20.21 16.94
C THR A 35 -45.18 -19.44 15.64
N GLY A 36 -44.78 -20.09 14.55
CA GLY A 36 -44.69 -19.47 13.24
C GLY A 36 -46.00 -18.96 12.64
N VAL A 37 -45.85 -18.03 11.71
CA VAL A 37 -46.79 -17.78 10.61
C VAL A 37 -45.97 -17.35 9.38
N PRO A 38 -46.16 -17.96 8.19
CA PRO A 38 -45.61 -17.45 6.95
C PRO A 38 -46.56 -16.40 6.35
N VAL A 39 -46.07 -15.19 6.06
CA VAL A 39 -46.84 -14.22 5.27
C VAL A 39 -45.95 -13.37 4.36
N ASN A 40 -46.20 -13.55 3.06
CA ASN A 40 -46.23 -12.60 1.94
C ASN A 40 -45.16 -11.50 1.78
N ASP A 41 -44.47 -11.61 0.65
CA ASP A 41 -44.38 -10.59 -0.42
C ASP A 41 -44.94 -9.20 -0.10
N VAL A 42 -44.04 -8.22 0.01
CA VAL A 42 -44.27 -6.82 -0.37
C VAL A 42 -42.97 -6.24 -0.92
N SER A 43 -42.92 -6.08 -2.25
CA SER A 43 -42.04 -5.12 -2.91
C SER A 43 -42.41 -3.71 -2.50
N THR A 44 -41.45 -2.94 -1.99
CA THR A 44 -41.53 -1.47 -1.96
C THR A 44 -40.17 -0.87 -2.31
N SER A 45 -40.09 -0.36 -3.54
CA SER A 45 -39.14 0.65 -3.96
C SER A 45 -39.30 1.90 -3.10
N THR A 46 -38.23 2.33 -2.43
CA THR A 46 -38.15 3.64 -1.78
C THR A 46 -37.00 4.42 -2.38
N ASP A 47 -37.33 5.21 -3.40
CA ASP A 47 -36.57 6.39 -3.79
C ASP A 47 -36.78 7.46 -2.73
N SER A 48 -35.69 8.00 -2.16
CA SER A 48 -35.60 9.38 -1.62
C SER A 48 -34.26 9.56 -0.92
N ASN A 49 -33.40 10.42 -1.47
CA ASN A 49 -32.75 11.51 -0.72
C ASN A 49 -31.94 12.36 -1.71
N THR A 50 -32.45 13.53 -2.08
CA THR A 50 -32.26 14.83 -1.40
C THR A 50 -30.98 15.50 -1.91
N SER A 51 -31.17 16.32 -2.94
CA SER A 51 -30.20 17.32 -3.38
C SER A 51 -30.06 18.40 -2.31
N ASP A 52 -28.92 18.44 -1.64
CA ASP A 52 -28.49 19.64 -0.91
C ASP A 52 -27.56 20.47 -1.80
N THR A 53 -28.11 21.60 -2.25
CA THR A 53 -27.40 22.67 -2.94
C THR A 53 -26.83 23.60 -1.87
N VAL A 54 -25.53 23.52 -1.58
CA VAL A 54 -24.88 24.50 -0.71
C VAL A 54 -24.35 25.66 -1.56
N GLN A 55 -24.84 26.84 -1.20
CA GLN A 55 -24.57 28.12 -1.83
C GLN A 55 -23.12 28.59 -1.64
N GLN A 56 -22.60 29.08 -2.76
CA GLN A 56 -21.50 30.02 -2.93
C GLN A 56 -21.73 31.34 -2.17
N SER A 57 -20.68 31.90 -1.53
CA SER A 57 -20.20 33.30 -1.65
C SER A 57 -19.58 33.87 -0.36
N GLY A 58 -18.47 34.61 -0.54
CA GLY A 58 -17.92 35.59 0.42
C GLY A 58 -16.58 35.15 1.02
N ASP A 59 -15.55 35.96 1.16
CA ASP A 59 -15.40 37.40 0.96
C ASP A 59 -13.89 37.74 0.99
N THR A 60 -13.53 38.82 0.32
CA THR A 60 -12.17 39.38 0.17
C THR A 60 -11.96 40.49 1.19
N SER A 61 -10.85 40.49 1.94
CA SER A 61 -10.23 41.65 2.62
C SER A 61 -8.80 41.21 2.98
N GLU A 62 -7.69 41.73 2.43
CA GLU A 62 -7.12 43.09 2.44
C GLU A 62 -6.63 43.55 3.83
N GLU A 63 -5.44 44.18 3.85
CA GLU A 63 -4.66 44.76 4.96
C GLU A 63 -3.66 43.83 5.69
N THR A 64 -2.42 44.23 6.04
CA THR A 64 -1.67 45.48 5.91
C THR A 64 -0.18 45.20 6.08
N VAL A 65 0.62 46.07 5.48
CA VAL A 65 2.07 46.23 5.55
C VAL A 65 2.53 46.51 6.98
N ASP A 66 3.58 45.83 7.46
CA ASP A 66 4.37 46.32 8.61
C ASP A 66 5.87 46.29 8.27
N ASP A 67 6.38 47.50 7.97
CA ASP A 67 7.78 47.84 7.81
C ASP A 67 8.42 47.97 9.20
N THR A 68 9.15 46.95 9.65
CA THR A 68 10.04 47.09 10.81
C THR A 68 11.51 46.95 10.41
N ALA A 69 12.10 48.12 10.19
CA ALA A 69 13.47 48.55 10.43
C ALA A 69 14.56 47.48 10.63
N SER A 70 15.39 47.37 9.60
CA SER A 70 16.76 46.86 9.63
C SER A 70 17.64 47.66 10.59
N THR A 71 18.27 46.97 11.54
CA THR A 71 19.53 47.42 12.18
C THR A 71 20.54 46.29 12.07
N GLY A 72 21.67 46.61 11.43
CA GLY A 72 22.71 45.66 11.05
C GLY A 72 23.36 45.00 12.26
N VAL A 73 23.54 43.68 12.13
CA VAL A 73 24.35 42.87 13.03
C VAL A 73 25.13 41.86 12.19
N ASP A 74 26.45 41.99 12.35
CA ASP A 74 27.55 41.04 12.18
C ASP A 74 27.54 39.99 11.05
N VAL A 75 28.55 40.14 10.18
CA VAL A 75 29.06 39.14 9.24
C VAL A 75 29.86 38.11 10.05
N GLY A 76 29.14 37.20 10.70
CA GLY A 76 29.70 36.02 11.36
C GLY A 76 29.43 34.78 10.52
N THR A 77 30.47 34.28 9.86
CA THR A 77 30.65 32.89 9.40
C THR A 77 29.37 32.13 9.06
N VAL A 78 28.97 32.13 7.78
CA VAL A 78 28.18 31.05 7.20
C VAL A 78 29.00 29.76 7.40
N GLY A 79 28.75 28.96 8.42
CA GLY A 79 27.45 28.51 8.88
C GLY A 79 27.28 27.19 8.15
N GLU A 80 27.70 26.13 8.83
CA GLU A 80 27.69 24.74 8.38
C GLU A 80 26.51 24.52 7.44
N GLU A 81 26.79 24.07 6.21
CA GLU A 81 25.74 23.58 5.32
C GLU A 81 25.10 22.43 6.09
N ASP A 82 24.03 22.79 6.79
CA ASP A 82 23.15 21.93 7.56
C ASP A 82 22.68 20.91 6.53
N SER A 83 23.43 19.81 6.47
CA SER A 83 23.20 18.73 5.54
C SER A 83 21.85 18.19 5.95
N MET A 84 20.81 18.72 5.29
CA MET A 84 19.48 18.19 5.43
C MET A 84 19.64 16.69 5.21
N PRO A 85 19.21 15.85 6.17
CA PRO A 85 19.36 14.42 6.04
C PRO A 85 18.81 14.07 4.65
N SER A 86 19.62 13.43 3.81
CA SER A 86 19.14 13.08 2.47
C SER A 86 17.95 12.19 2.71
N TYR A 87 16.77 12.67 2.31
CA TYR A 87 15.51 11.92 2.42
C TYR A 87 15.49 10.92 1.26
N GLU A 88 16.57 10.16 1.12
CA GLU A 88 16.74 9.13 0.09
C GLU A 88 16.21 7.82 0.66
N LEU A 89 15.55 7.04 -0.19
CA LEU A 89 15.12 5.69 0.15
C LEU A 89 16.37 4.84 0.42
N GLU A 90 16.48 4.29 1.63
CA GLU A 90 17.70 3.59 2.09
C GLU A 90 18.04 2.34 1.27
N ILE A 91 17.01 1.74 0.66
CA ILE A 91 17.10 0.56 -0.20
C ILE A 91 17.22 0.93 -1.69
N ALA A 92 17.48 2.20 -2.03
CA ALA A 92 17.79 2.59 -3.39
C ALA A 92 19.03 1.84 -3.92
N GLY A 93 18.94 1.39 -5.17
CA GLY A 93 19.98 0.60 -5.81
C GLY A 93 19.47 -0.30 -6.92
N LEU A 94 20.39 -1.12 -7.42
CA LEU A 94 20.10 -2.16 -8.39
C LEU A 94 20.14 -3.51 -7.68
N TRP A 95 19.07 -4.28 -7.80
CA TRP A 95 18.85 -5.49 -7.02
C TRP A 95 18.52 -6.67 -7.92
N ILE A 96 18.91 -7.87 -7.49
CA ILE A 96 18.52 -9.14 -8.08
C ILE A 96 17.46 -9.75 -7.18
N LYS A 97 16.23 -9.84 -7.70
CA LYS A 97 15.12 -10.56 -7.09
C LYS A 97 15.21 -12.02 -7.48
N GLU A 98 15.28 -12.90 -6.47
CA GLU A 98 15.19 -14.34 -6.67
C GLU A 98 13.71 -14.71 -6.89
N SER A 99 13.40 -15.32 -8.04
CA SER A 99 12.05 -15.84 -8.28
C SER A 99 11.79 -17.04 -7.37
N SER A 100 10.51 -17.25 -7.05
CA SER A 100 10.04 -18.39 -6.25
C SER A 100 10.64 -19.73 -6.71
N ILE A 101 10.81 -20.65 -5.75
CA ILE A 101 11.42 -21.98 -5.93
C ILE A 101 10.93 -22.60 -7.24
N PRO A 102 11.83 -22.99 -8.16
CA PRO A 102 11.42 -23.58 -9.41
C PRO A 102 10.61 -24.85 -9.13
N THR A 103 9.46 -24.98 -9.81
CA THR A 103 8.57 -26.15 -9.67
C THR A 103 9.27 -27.46 -10.06
N ASN A 104 10.31 -27.37 -10.89
CA ASN A 104 11.20 -28.45 -11.26
C ASN A 104 12.63 -28.11 -10.81
N PRO A 105 13.30 -28.98 -10.02
CA PRO A 105 14.66 -28.72 -9.54
C PRO A 105 15.72 -28.63 -10.65
N ASN A 106 15.39 -29.01 -11.88
CA ASN A 106 16.29 -28.88 -13.03
C ASN A 106 16.09 -27.57 -13.81
N ASP A 107 15.05 -26.81 -13.51
CA ASP A 107 14.85 -25.51 -14.15
C ASP A 107 15.81 -24.50 -13.52
N PRO A 108 16.45 -23.63 -14.31
CA PRO A 108 17.31 -22.59 -13.77
C PRO A 108 16.49 -21.68 -12.85
N ILE A 109 17.11 -21.23 -11.75
CA ILE A 109 16.52 -20.21 -10.89
C ILE A 109 16.34 -18.96 -11.74
N GLN A 110 15.10 -18.54 -11.90
CA GLN A 110 14.78 -17.32 -12.61
C GLN A 110 15.13 -16.15 -11.68
N THR A 111 15.88 -15.19 -12.20
CA THR A 111 16.23 -13.97 -11.48
C THR A 111 15.76 -12.78 -12.30
N GLU A 112 15.35 -11.73 -11.60
CA GLU A 112 14.89 -10.48 -12.20
C GLU A 112 15.70 -9.33 -11.60
N THR A 113 16.20 -8.44 -12.46
CA THR A 113 16.84 -7.21 -12.01
C THR A 113 15.77 -6.17 -11.72
N VAL A 114 15.79 -5.59 -10.53
CA VAL A 114 14.87 -4.54 -10.08
C VAL A 114 15.70 -3.30 -9.73
N THR A 115 15.40 -2.19 -10.40
CA THR A 115 15.95 -0.88 -10.04
C THR A 115 15.03 -0.22 -9.03
N ILE A 116 15.58 0.24 -7.91
CA ILE A 116 14.86 1.00 -6.89
C ILE A 116 15.53 2.37 -6.77
N THR A 117 14.74 3.43 -6.92
CA THR A 117 15.13 4.83 -6.66
C THR A 117 14.18 5.42 -5.62
N ASP A 118 14.30 6.71 -5.34
CA ASP A 118 13.32 7.50 -4.57
C ASP A 118 11.99 7.70 -5.32
N GLU A 119 12.00 7.60 -6.65
CA GLU A 119 10.81 7.78 -7.51
C GLU A 119 10.18 6.47 -8.01
N MET A 120 10.92 5.36 -8.04
CA MET A 120 10.46 4.13 -8.69
C MET A 120 10.90 2.86 -7.97
N TRP A 121 10.04 1.85 -8.01
CA TRP A 121 10.34 0.47 -7.64
C TRP A 121 10.08 -0.46 -8.83
N GLY A 122 11.12 -0.77 -9.59
CA GLY A 122 11.00 -1.49 -10.86
C GLY A 122 10.22 -0.66 -11.88
N VAL A 123 8.95 -1.01 -12.09
CA VAL A 123 8.03 -0.30 -13.00
C VAL A 123 6.92 0.47 -12.27
N LEU A 124 6.88 0.37 -10.94
CA LEU A 124 5.91 1.05 -10.10
C LEU A 124 6.45 2.42 -9.69
N SER A 125 5.62 3.45 -9.66
CA SER A 125 6.02 4.75 -9.12
C SER A 125 5.89 4.76 -7.60
N ILE A 126 6.84 5.40 -6.93
CA ILE A 126 6.81 5.62 -5.48
C ILE A 126 6.04 6.91 -5.22
N HIS A 127 5.01 6.85 -4.39
CA HIS A 127 4.27 8.02 -3.93
C HIS A 127 4.73 8.49 -2.55
N HIS A 128 5.13 7.55 -1.70
CA HIS A 128 5.56 7.82 -0.33
C HIS A 128 6.43 6.69 0.18
N PHE A 129 7.41 7.00 1.02
CA PHE A 129 8.14 6.01 1.81
C PHE A 129 8.51 6.58 3.18
N ASP A 130 8.70 5.67 4.12
CA ASP A 130 9.19 5.92 5.47
C ASP A 130 10.27 4.88 5.78
N ASN A 131 11.52 5.34 5.87
CA ASN A 131 12.66 4.48 6.19
C ASN A 131 12.63 4.02 7.65
N GLU A 132 12.08 4.81 8.58
CA GLU A 132 12.02 4.40 10.00
C GLU A 132 10.98 3.30 10.21
N ALA A 133 9.89 3.35 9.44
CA ALA A 133 8.84 2.33 9.46
C ALA A 133 9.04 1.20 8.42
N ASN A 134 10.11 1.23 7.64
CA ASN A 134 10.43 0.29 6.56
C ASN A 134 9.25 0.01 5.61
N HIS A 135 8.58 1.05 5.11
CA HIS A 135 7.49 0.88 4.14
C HIS A 135 7.49 1.89 2.99
N VAL A 136 6.84 1.49 1.90
CA VAL A 136 6.65 2.30 0.68
C VAL A 136 5.25 2.10 0.12
N ILE A 137 4.65 3.20 -0.35
CA ILE A 137 3.41 3.22 -1.11
C ILE A 137 3.75 3.36 -2.59
N LEU A 138 3.29 2.38 -3.37
CA LEU A 138 3.58 2.23 -4.79
C LEU A 138 2.30 2.39 -5.60
N GLN A 139 2.39 2.93 -6.80
CA GLN A 139 1.29 2.95 -7.76
C GLN A 139 1.67 2.21 -9.04
N SER A 140 0.76 1.36 -9.52
CA SER A 140 0.88 0.70 -10.81
C SER A 140 0.67 1.70 -11.96
N PRO A 141 1.38 1.55 -13.09
CA PRO A 141 1.17 2.42 -14.24
C PRO A 141 -0.23 2.22 -14.82
N SER A 142 -0.84 3.28 -15.35
CA SER A 142 -2.21 3.28 -15.89
C SER A 142 -2.48 2.25 -17.00
N ASN A 143 -1.43 1.81 -17.71
CA ASN A 143 -1.53 0.81 -18.76
C ASN A 143 -1.34 -0.64 -18.26
N ASP A 144 -1.18 -0.86 -16.96
CA ASP A 144 -1.17 -2.20 -16.39
C ASP A 144 -2.55 -2.87 -16.57
N PRO A 145 -2.63 -4.06 -17.21
CA PRO A 145 -3.90 -4.68 -17.55
C PRO A 145 -4.66 -5.26 -16.35
N PHE A 146 -4.03 -5.37 -15.18
CA PHE A 146 -4.62 -5.97 -13.99
C PHE A 146 -4.81 -4.95 -12.86
N PHE A 147 -3.84 -4.04 -12.69
CA PHE A 147 -3.78 -3.13 -11.56
C PHE A 147 -3.60 -1.66 -11.97
N GLY A 148 -3.98 -1.28 -13.20
CA GLY A 148 -3.81 0.09 -13.69
C GLY A 148 -4.30 1.16 -12.71
N ASP A 149 -3.43 2.12 -12.38
CA ASP A 149 -3.64 3.22 -11.43
C ASP A 149 -3.91 2.82 -9.97
N LEU A 150 -3.84 1.53 -9.62
CA LEU A 150 -4.05 1.06 -8.25
C LEU A 150 -2.80 1.17 -7.38
N PHE A 151 -3.02 1.30 -6.08
CA PHE A 151 -1.99 1.46 -5.06
C PHE A 151 -1.68 0.15 -4.35
N HIS A 152 -0.44 0.07 -3.86
CA HIS A 152 0.10 -1.06 -3.11
C HIS A 152 0.92 -0.54 -1.94
N LYS A 153 1.00 -1.31 -0.87
CA LYS A 153 1.93 -1.06 0.24
C LYS A 153 2.90 -2.22 0.35
N THR A 154 4.19 -1.90 0.33
CA THR A 154 5.28 -2.86 0.52
C THR A 154 6.04 -2.47 1.77
N ILE A 155 6.37 -3.45 2.59
CA ILE A 155 7.29 -3.31 3.72
C ILE A 155 8.58 -4.07 3.43
N TRP A 156 9.66 -3.73 4.11
CA TRP A 156 10.91 -4.47 4.05
C TRP A 156 11.51 -4.75 5.43
N LEU A 157 12.45 -5.69 5.46
CA LEU A 157 13.34 -5.91 6.59
C LEU A 157 14.66 -5.16 6.35
N GLU A 158 15.35 -4.85 7.44
CA GLU A 158 16.68 -4.23 7.43
C GLU A 158 17.66 -4.93 6.49
N ILE A 159 18.44 -4.14 5.75
CA ILE A 159 19.49 -4.68 4.89
C ILE A 159 20.57 -5.37 5.75
N GLN A 160 20.89 -6.62 5.41
CA GLN A 160 21.99 -7.37 6.00
C GLN A 160 22.82 -8.00 4.88
N ASP A 161 24.13 -7.75 4.88
CA ASP A 161 25.08 -8.30 3.90
C ASP A 161 24.59 -8.12 2.44
N ASP A 162 24.26 -6.87 2.06
CA ASP A 162 23.76 -6.51 0.73
C ASP A 162 22.48 -7.27 0.31
N THR A 163 21.73 -7.79 1.28
CA THR A 163 20.47 -8.52 1.07
C THR A 163 19.38 -7.89 1.91
N PHE A 164 18.16 -7.81 1.37
CA PHE A 164 16.97 -7.54 2.16
C PHE A 164 15.79 -8.36 1.67
N TYR A 165 14.74 -8.37 2.48
CA TYR A 165 13.50 -9.07 2.20
C TYR A 165 12.35 -8.08 2.16
N ASN A 166 11.44 -8.22 1.21
CA ASN A 166 10.23 -7.40 1.15
C ASN A 166 8.95 -8.23 1.15
N CYS A 167 7.88 -7.58 1.59
CA CYS A 167 6.54 -8.13 1.62
C CYS A 167 5.54 -7.10 1.12
N GLN A 168 4.75 -7.47 0.10
CA GLN A 168 3.62 -6.66 -0.34
C GLN A 168 2.42 -6.94 0.57
N VAL A 169 2.18 -6.06 1.53
CA VAL A 169 1.14 -6.22 2.56
C VAL A 169 -0.24 -5.81 2.06
N VAL A 170 -0.30 -4.83 1.14
CA VAL A 170 -1.55 -4.38 0.49
C VAL A 170 -1.36 -4.38 -1.02
N GLN A 171 -2.35 -4.84 -1.76
CA GLN A 171 -2.31 -4.96 -3.21
C GLN A 171 -3.57 -4.42 -3.87
N GLY A 172 -3.38 -3.58 -4.89
CA GLY A 172 -4.42 -3.23 -5.85
C GLY A 172 -5.61 -2.48 -5.24
N VAL A 173 -5.37 -1.55 -4.33
CA VAL A 173 -6.43 -0.72 -3.75
C VAL A 173 -6.59 0.59 -4.52
N GLU A 174 -7.79 1.16 -4.51
CA GLU A 174 -8.17 2.28 -5.37
C GLU A 174 -7.61 3.64 -4.95
N SER A 175 -7.08 3.76 -3.73
CA SER A 175 -6.56 5.02 -3.22
C SER A 175 -5.28 4.86 -2.40
N TYR A 176 -4.52 5.95 -2.34
CA TYR A 176 -3.36 6.10 -1.48
C TYR A 176 -3.70 5.84 -0.01
N ASP A 177 -4.77 6.45 0.51
CA ASP A 177 -5.16 6.31 1.92
C ASP A 177 -5.47 4.86 2.29
N LEU A 178 -6.16 4.12 1.41
CA LEU A 178 -6.44 2.70 1.62
C LEU A 178 -5.16 1.85 1.62
N ALA A 179 -4.16 2.22 0.81
CA ALA A 179 -2.88 1.53 0.82
C ALA A 179 -2.10 1.83 2.10
N MET A 180 -2.12 3.09 2.54
CA MET A 180 -1.41 3.57 3.72
C MET A 180 -1.95 2.96 5.02
N ASP A 181 -3.28 3.00 5.20
CA ASP A 181 -3.98 2.46 6.37
C ASP A 181 -4.10 0.94 6.33
N GLY A 182 -3.93 0.33 5.16
CA GLY A 182 -3.98 -1.11 5.01
C GLY A 182 -2.82 -1.80 5.72
N GLU A 183 -3.14 -2.94 6.34
CA GLU A 183 -2.21 -3.81 7.03
C GLU A 183 -2.27 -5.22 6.44
N GLY A 184 -1.14 -5.93 6.50
CA GLY A 184 -1.03 -7.34 6.16
C GLY A 184 -0.62 -8.16 7.38
N THR A 185 -0.75 -9.48 7.29
CA THR A 185 -0.17 -10.37 8.31
C THR A 185 1.30 -10.54 8.03
N VAL A 186 2.15 -10.13 8.98
CA VAL A 186 3.61 -10.15 8.82
C VAL A 186 4.23 -10.91 9.98
N ASP A 187 5.12 -11.86 9.66
CA ASP A 187 6.03 -12.51 10.60
C ASP A 187 7.45 -12.47 10.01
N GLU A 188 8.28 -11.58 10.57
CA GLU A 188 9.68 -11.41 10.15
C GLU A 188 10.57 -12.63 10.48
N ASN A 189 10.09 -13.57 11.30
CA ASN A 189 10.85 -14.77 11.67
C ASN A 189 10.51 -15.98 10.80
N ASP A 190 9.45 -15.90 9.98
CA ASP A 190 9.05 -16.95 9.05
C ASP A 190 9.25 -16.49 7.58
N MET A 191 10.42 -16.81 7.02
CA MET A 191 10.74 -16.46 5.62
C MET A 191 9.85 -17.15 4.58
N LEU A 192 9.14 -18.22 4.95
CA LEU A 192 8.35 -19.02 4.02
C LEU A 192 6.86 -18.69 4.03
N LEU A 193 6.31 -18.30 5.19
CA LEU A 193 4.88 -18.00 5.36
C LEU A 193 4.60 -16.63 5.99
N GLY A 194 5.64 -15.88 6.36
CA GLY A 194 5.52 -14.65 7.12
C GLY A 194 5.07 -13.44 6.32
N CYS A 195 4.86 -13.52 5.01
CA CYS A 195 4.33 -12.42 4.20
C CYS A 195 2.92 -12.74 3.71
N ASN A 196 1.89 -12.31 4.44
CA ASN A 196 0.49 -12.62 4.15
C ASN A 196 0.22 -14.13 3.95
N GLY A 197 0.93 -14.99 4.70
CA GLY A 197 0.85 -16.45 4.56
C GLY A 197 1.71 -17.02 3.43
N GLY A 198 2.47 -16.18 2.72
CA GLY A 198 3.42 -16.55 1.67
C GLY A 198 4.87 -16.17 2.00
N PRO A 199 5.81 -16.50 1.10
CA PRO A 199 7.23 -16.26 1.34
C PRO A 199 7.59 -14.79 1.15
N TRP A 200 8.49 -14.32 2.00
CA TRP A 200 9.18 -13.05 1.80
C TRP A 200 9.98 -13.09 0.48
N GLN A 201 9.99 -11.98 -0.26
CA GLN A 201 10.78 -11.89 -1.48
C GLN A 201 12.18 -11.41 -1.14
N LYS A 202 13.20 -12.20 -1.51
CA LYS A 202 14.60 -11.85 -1.29
C LYS A 202 15.13 -11.00 -2.44
N LEU A 203 15.84 -9.92 -2.11
CA LEU A 203 16.57 -9.07 -3.04
C LEU A 203 18.04 -8.98 -2.60
N THR A 204 18.97 -9.19 -3.54
CA THR A 204 20.42 -9.07 -3.30
C THR A 204 20.99 -7.98 -4.19
N ARG A 205 21.83 -7.10 -3.65
CA ARG A 205 22.41 -5.97 -4.40
C ARG A 205 23.27 -6.50 -5.55
N GLN A 206 23.17 -5.86 -6.71
CA GLN A 206 23.96 -6.20 -7.91
C GLN A 206 25.35 -5.54 -7.89
#